data_AF-A0A7C7QA17-F1
#
_entry.id   AF-A0A7C7QA17-F1
#
_cell.length_a   1.000
_cell.length_b   1.000
_cell.length_c   1.000
_cell.angle_alpha   90.00
_cell.angle_beta   90.00
_cell.angle_gamma   90.00
#
_symmetry.space_group_name_H-M   'P 1'
#
loop_
_entity.id
_entity.type
_entity.pdbx_description
1 polymer ?
#
loop_
_entity_poly.entity_id
_entity_poly.type
_entity_poly.pdbx_seq_one_letter_code
_entity_poly.pdbx_strand_id
1 'polypeptide(L)'
;MSEPLALLARPDKLSLGGGGMLIWAPPFPLWADRPGFWDHACFLEHRVEPLFTVTLLDLDAGLRPVPLALQSRHWTPADLTQDYTAEGLTLREHKALVDDVLVSELMLVNDADQPRRLIAVVWTCQRVGTADEGPWLDDPRVEAGHIRFTRRARGQGVVSDARFAVAIGADQQPRSWAVGLSEGRLNYPE
;
A
#
# COMPACT_ATOMS: atom_id res chain seq x y z
N MET A 1 30.32 -8.78 -12.56
CA MET A 1 29.31 -9.84 -12.74
C MET A 1 27.96 -9.20 -12.45
N SER A 2 27.03 -9.22 -13.40
CA SER A 2 25.66 -8.74 -13.14
C SER A 2 24.95 -9.71 -12.21
N GLU A 3 24.34 -9.20 -11.14
CA GLU A 3 23.41 -9.90 -10.26
C GLU A 3 22.39 -10.70 -11.09
N PRO A 4 22.20 -12.02 -10.87
CA PRO A 4 21.31 -12.86 -11.69
C PRO A 4 19.87 -12.33 -11.78
N LEU A 5 19.38 -11.68 -10.72
CA LEU A 5 18.02 -11.10 -10.68
C LEU A 5 17.86 -9.91 -11.62
N ALA A 6 18.93 -9.14 -11.86
CA ALA A 6 18.89 -8.00 -12.78
C ALA A 6 18.64 -8.45 -14.23
N LEU A 7 19.00 -9.69 -14.58
CA LEU A 7 18.72 -10.26 -15.92
C LEU A 7 17.23 -10.59 -16.13
N LEU A 8 16.45 -10.66 -15.05
CA LEU A 8 15.01 -10.92 -15.08
C LEU A 8 14.19 -9.64 -15.04
N ALA A 9 14.84 -8.48 -15.08
CA ALA A 9 14.19 -7.20 -14.92
C ALA A 9 13.17 -6.92 -16.03
N ARG A 10 12.01 -6.39 -15.66
CA ARG A 10 10.91 -6.11 -16.58
C ARG A 10 10.16 -4.82 -16.22
N PRO A 11 9.74 -4.00 -17.19
CA PRO A 11 8.95 -2.79 -16.93
C PRO A 11 7.44 -3.06 -16.81
N ASP A 12 6.99 -4.24 -17.24
CA ASP A 12 5.56 -4.59 -17.36
C ASP A 12 5.05 -5.53 -16.24
N LYS A 13 5.94 -5.99 -15.37
CA LYS A 13 5.59 -6.86 -14.23
C LYS A 13 5.39 -6.07 -12.94
N LEU A 14 4.56 -6.64 -12.06
CA LEU A 14 4.15 -6.01 -10.80
C LEU A 14 4.07 -7.02 -9.63
N SER A 15 4.56 -8.25 -9.79
CA SER A 15 4.34 -9.31 -8.80
C SER A 15 5.45 -9.37 -7.75
N LEU A 16 5.12 -9.33 -6.47
CA LEU A 16 6.05 -9.57 -5.37
C LEU A 16 5.64 -10.83 -4.58
N GLY A 17 6.61 -11.69 -4.32
CA GLY A 17 6.43 -12.93 -3.58
C GLY A 17 7.75 -13.40 -2.97
N GLY A 18 7.72 -13.84 -1.72
CA GLY A 18 8.91 -14.28 -0.97
C GLY A 18 8.98 -15.78 -0.72
N GLY A 19 8.06 -16.58 -1.26
CA GLY A 19 7.92 -18.01 -0.96
C GLY A 19 7.29 -18.31 0.41
N GLY A 20 6.86 -17.27 1.14
CA GLY A 20 6.08 -17.38 2.36
C GLY A 20 4.57 -17.49 2.11
N MET A 21 3.78 -16.94 3.03
CA MET A 21 2.32 -16.97 2.97
C MET A 21 1.74 -15.82 2.14
N LEU A 22 2.47 -14.72 1.95
CA LEU A 22 1.98 -13.54 1.26
C LEU A 22 2.48 -13.45 -0.18
N ILE A 23 1.57 -13.14 -1.09
CA ILE A 23 1.86 -12.79 -2.48
C ILE A 23 1.08 -11.53 -2.84
N TRP A 24 1.76 -10.54 -3.39
CA TRP A 24 1.12 -9.39 -4.04
C TRP A 24 1.29 -9.52 -5.54
N ALA A 25 0.26 -10.02 -6.21
CA ALA A 25 0.25 -10.21 -7.67
C ALA A 25 -1.17 -9.98 -8.19
N PRO A 26 -1.70 -8.74 -8.11
CA PRO A 26 -3.05 -8.46 -8.56
C PRO A 26 -3.19 -8.79 -10.06
N PRO A 27 -4.20 -9.58 -10.48
CA PRO A 27 -4.38 -9.98 -11.87
C PRO A 27 -4.86 -8.83 -12.76
N PHE A 28 -5.60 -7.87 -12.19
CA PHE A 28 -6.12 -6.67 -12.84
C PHE A 28 -5.88 -5.46 -11.94
N PRO A 29 -4.62 -4.98 -11.83
CA PRO A 29 -4.30 -3.87 -10.95
C PRO A 29 -5.00 -2.60 -11.41
N LEU A 30 -5.73 -1.95 -10.51
CA LEU A 30 -6.39 -0.67 -10.77
C LEU A 30 -5.56 0.51 -10.23
N TRP A 31 -4.67 0.24 -9.27
CA TRP A 31 -4.01 1.27 -8.47
C TRP A 31 -2.49 1.07 -8.39
N ALA A 32 -1.91 0.21 -9.22
CA ALA A 32 -0.47 -0.02 -9.28
C ALA A 32 0.34 1.24 -9.65
N ASP A 33 -0.31 2.29 -10.15
CA ASP A 33 0.29 3.57 -10.49
C ASP A 33 0.21 4.58 -9.33
N ARG A 34 -0.18 4.12 -8.14
CA ARG A 34 -0.25 4.91 -6.92
C ARG A 34 0.76 4.41 -5.89
N PRO A 35 1.33 5.29 -5.05
CA PRO A 35 2.20 4.85 -3.96
C PRO A 35 1.51 3.87 -3.01
N GLY A 36 2.24 2.89 -2.50
CA GLY A 36 1.74 1.79 -1.67
C GLY A 36 1.12 0.62 -2.45
N PHE A 37 0.36 -0.22 -1.77
CA PHE A 37 -0.11 -1.51 -2.30
C PHE A 37 -1.63 -1.58 -2.36
N TRP A 38 -2.33 -0.55 -2.81
CA TRP A 38 -3.78 -0.47 -2.64
C TRP A 38 -4.55 -1.70 -3.19
N ASP A 39 -4.11 -2.24 -4.33
CA ASP A 39 -4.62 -3.48 -4.91
C ASP A 39 -4.40 -4.69 -3.98
N HIS A 40 -5.25 -5.70 -4.12
CA HIS A 40 -5.22 -6.84 -3.21
C HIS A 40 -3.91 -7.64 -3.20
N ALA A 41 -3.63 -8.26 -2.05
CA ALA A 41 -2.71 -9.39 -1.93
C ALA A 41 -3.47 -10.67 -1.58
N CYS A 42 -2.80 -11.81 -1.72
CA CYS A 42 -3.24 -13.09 -1.21
C CYS A 42 -2.36 -13.49 -0.03
N PHE A 43 -2.96 -13.67 1.14
CA PHE A 43 -2.34 -14.32 2.29
C PHE A 43 -2.88 -15.76 2.34
N LEU A 44 -2.02 -16.72 2.04
CA LEU A 44 -2.41 -18.08 1.65
C LEU A 44 -3.42 -18.01 0.50
N GLU A 45 -4.59 -18.59 0.69
CA GLU A 45 -5.73 -18.60 -0.23
C GLU A 45 -6.71 -17.44 -0.02
N HIS A 46 -6.44 -16.54 0.93
CA HIS A 46 -7.34 -15.44 1.28
C HIS A 46 -6.92 -14.12 0.66
N ARG A 47 -7.86 -13.51 -0.07
CA ARG A 47 -7.70 -12.14 -0.60
C ARG A 47 -7.79 -11.11 0.52
N VAL A 48 -6.77 -10.26 0.64
CA VAL A 48 -6.71 -9.11 1.54
C VAL A 48 -6.80 -7.84 0.72
N GLU A 49 -7.87 -7.05 0.92
CA GLU A 49 -8.08 -5.82 0.17
C GLU A 49 -9.01 -4.82 0.84
N PRO A 50 -8.85 -3.51 0.52
CA PRO A 50 -7.61 -2.95 -0.06
C PRO A 50 -6.46 -3.08 0.94
N LEU A 51 -5.21 -2.88 0.53
CA LEU A 51 -4.09 -2.85 1.50
C LEU A 51 -3.90 -1.41 1.99
N PHE A 52 -2.82 -0.73 1.62
CA PHE A 52 -2.59 0.66 2.00
C PHE A 52 -2.10 1.46 0.82
N THR A 53 -2.21 2.79 0.92
CA THR A 53 -1.59 3.74 0.00
C THR A 53 -0.89 4.83 0.79
N VAL A 54 -0.08 5.63 0.12
CA VAL A 54 0.50 6.86 0.66
C VAL A 54 0.05 8.04 -0.17
N THR A 55 -0.57 9.03 0.47
CA THR A 55 -0.92 10.31 -0.16
C THR A 55 -0.04 11.41 0.41
N LEU A 56 0.59 12.20 -0.47
CA LEU A 56 1.30 13.40 -0.09
C LEU A 56 0.34 14.60 -0.15
N LEU A 57 0.24 15.35 0.94
CA LEU A 57 -0.53 16.59 1.02
C LEU A 57 0.42 17.77 1.10
N ASP A 58 0.17 18.81 0.31
CA ASP A 58 0.94 20.04 0.34
C ASP A 58 0.31 21.03 1.31
N LEU A 59 1.05 21.37 2.38
CA LEU A 59 0.61 22.30 3.42
C LEU A 59 0.52 23.74 2.90
N ASP A 60 1.40 24.13 2.00
CA ASP A 60 1.45 25.46 1.40
C ASP A 60 0.32 25.66 0.37
N ALA A 61 -0.18 24.56 -0.22
CA ALA A 61 -1.35 24.54 -1.10
C ALA A 61 -2.68 24.25 -0.38
N GLY A 62 -2.72 24.36 0.95
CA GLY A 62 -3.95 24.17 1.74
C GLY A 62 -4.39 22.70 1.90
N LEU A 63 -3.43 21.79 2.08
CA LEU A 63 -3.62 20.33 2.25
C LEU A 63 -4.22 19.63 1.02
N ARG A 64 -3.92 20.12 -0.19
CA ARG A 64 -4.30 19.44 -1.42
C ARG A 64 -3.38 18.24 -1.71
N PRO A 65 -3.91 17.14 -2.27
CA PRO A 65 -3.09 16.05 -2.75
C PRO A 65 -2.07 16.51 -3.81
N VAL A 66 -0.84 16.06 -3.70
CA VAL A 66 0.18 16.22 -4.74
C VAL A 66 -0.13 15.23 -5.87
N PRO A 67 -0.36 15.70 -7.12
CA PRO A 67 -0.77 14.84 -8.22
C PRO A 67 0.44 14.09 -8.81
N LEU A 68 0.87 13.02 -8.14
CA LEU A 68 1.97 12.18 -8.58
C LEU A 68 1.59 11.40 -9.85
N ALA A 69 2.35 11.60 -10.92
CA ALA A 69 2.23 10.86 -12.18
C ALA A 69 3.37 9.86 -12.31
N LEU A 70 3.03 8.57 -12.43
CA LEU A 70 4.00 7.51 -12.67
C LEU A 70 4.73 7.74 -14.00
N GLN A 71 6.05 7.66 -13.98
CA GLN A 71 6.92 7.80 -15.15
C GLN A 71 7.50 6.46 -15.60
N SER A 72 7.98 5.67 -14.65
CA SER A 72 8.66 4.40 -14.95
C SER A 72 8.42 3.37 -13.87
N ARG A 73 8.54 2.10 -14.28
CA ARG A 73 8.60 0.95 -13.39
C ARG A 73 9.79 0.08 -13.75
N HIS A 74 10.42 -0.47 -12.73
CA HIS A 74 11.48 -1.46 -12.86
C HIS A 74 11.22 -2.59 -11.86
N TRP A 75 10.77 -3.72 -12.38
CA TRP A 75 10.52 -4.91 -11.57
C TRP A 75 11.69 -5.88 -11.67
N THR A 76 12.06 -6.48 -10.54
CA THR A 76 12.86 -7.71 -10.45
C THR A 76 12.08 -8.75 -9.63
N PRO A 77 12.49 -10.03 -9.60
CA PRO A 77 11.87 -10.99 -8.68
C PRO A 77 11.98 -10.61 -7.20
N ALA A 78 12.89 -9.72 -6.80
CA ALA A 78 13.07 -9.29 -5.42
C ALA A 78 12.24 -8.04 -5.06
N ASP A 79 12.05 -7.12 -6.01
CA ASP A 79 11.52 -5.80 -5.73
C ASP A 79 10.85 -5.14 -6.95
N LEU A 80 10.13 -4.05 -6.68
CA LEU A 80 9.56 -3.18 -7.69
C LEU A 80 9.90 -1.73 -7.36
N THR A 81 10.68 -1.10 -8.23
CA THR A 81 10.95 0.34 -8.16
C THR A 81 10.03 1.10 -9.10
N GLN A 82 9.45 2.21 -8.62
CA GLN A 82 8.60 3.10 -9.39
C GLN A 82 9.05 4.55 -9.21
N ASP A 83 9.13 5.29 -10.32
CA ASP A 83 9.44 6.72 -10.30
C ASP A 83 8.19 7.52 -10.66
N TYR A 84 7.94 8.57 -9.90
CA TYR A 84 6.81 9.46 -10.03
C TYR A 84 7.31 10.90 -10.09
N THR A 85 6.58 11.74 -10.83
CA THR A 85 6.83 13.18 -10.88
C THR A 85 5.57 13.95 -10.55
N ALA A 86 5.77 15.13 -9.96
CA ALA A 86 4.79 16.19 -9.82
C ALA A 86 5.51 17.52 -10.02
N GLU A 87 4.78 18.63 -10.01
CA GLU A 87 5.37 19.96 -10.16
C GLU A 87 6.44 20.21 -9.08
N GLY A 88 7.70 20.34 -9.49
CA GLY A 88 8.84 20.59 -8.60
C GLY A 88 9.14 19.48 -7.60
N LEU A 89 8.67 18.24 -7.86
CA LEU A 89 8.88 17.10 -6.96
C LEU A 89 9.08 15.81 -7.75
N THR A 90 10.10 15.06 -7.38
CA THR A 90 10.30 13.67 -7.81
C THR A 90 10.14 12.73 -6.62
N LEU A 91 9.44 11.62 -6.81
CA LEU A 91 9.32 10.56 -5.81
C LEU A 91 9.77 9.24 -6.42
N ARG A 92 10.68 8.55 -5.75
CA ARG A 92 11.00 7.16 -6.03
C ARG A 92 10.42 6.29 -4.93
N GLU A 93 9.67 5.29 -5.33
CA GLU A 93 9.17 4.25 -4.43
C GLU A 93 9.91 2.95 -4.71
N HIS A 94 10.41 2.32 -3.66
CA HIS A 94 10.92 0.95 -3.69
C HIS A 94 9.96 0.03 -2.91
N LYS A 95 9.38 -0.92 -3.61
CA LYS A 95 8.43 -1.90 -3.07
C LYS A 95 9.09 -3.26 -2.94
N ALA A 96 8.94 -3.89 -1.78
CA ALA A 96 9.43 -5.24 -1.53
C ALA A 96 8.44 -6.03 -0.68
N LEU A 97 8.61 -7.36 -0.69
CA LEU A 97 7.96 -8.26 0.26
C LEU A 97 9.06 -8.92 1.09
N VAL A 98 9.05 -8.67 2.40
CA VAL A 98 10.05 -9.17 3.35
C VAL A 98 9.33 -9.87 4.49
N ASP A 99 9.58 -11.16 4.72
CA ASP A 99 8.98 -11.94 5.81
C ASP A 99 7.44 -11.80 5.92
N ASP A 100 6.74 -11.94 4.78
CA ASP A 100 5.29 -11.75 4.67
C ASP A 100 4.79 -10.33 5.02
N VAL A 101 5.66 -9.32 4.93
CA VAL A 101 5.34 -7.90 5.09
C VAL A 101 5.57 -7.16 3.78
N LEU A 102 4.56 -6.43 3.31
CA LEU A 102 4.69 -5.53 2.17
C LEU A 102 5.28 -4.19 2.63
N VAL A 103 6.41 -3.83 2.05
CA VAL A 103 7.19 -2.64 2.40
C VAL A 103 7.21 -1.69 1.21
N SER A 104 6.94 -0.42 1.46
CA SER A 104 7.05 0.67 0.50
C SER A 104 7.96 1.74 1.10
N GLU A 105 9.15 1.90 0.52
CA GLU A 105 10.11 2.93 0.89
C GLU A 105 9.98 4.10 -0.09
N LEU A 106 9.83 5.32 0.44
CA LEU A 106 9.64 6.53 -0.36
C LEU A 106 10.83 7.47 -0.22
N MET A 107 11.48 7.77 -1.34
CA MET A 107 12.50 8.80 -1.44
C MET A 107 11.96 10.00 -2.21
N LEU A 108 11.89 11.16 -1.56
CA LEU A 108 11.39 12.39 -2.16
C LEU A 108 12.54 13.36 -2.44
N VAL A 109 12.52 13.97 -3.61
CA VAL A 109 13.43 15.05 -4.01
C VAL A 109 12.61 16.28 -4.35
N ASN A 110 12.90 17.40 -3.67
CA ASN A 110 12.33 18.69 -4.01
C ASN A 110 13.20 19.34 -5.09
N ASP A 111 12.69 19.36 -6.32
CA ASP A 111 13.37 19.91 -7.49
C ASP A 111 13.05 21.40 -7.70
N ALA A 112 12.21 21.99 -6.83
CA ALA A 112 11.88 23.41 -6.87
C ALA A 112 12.95 24.27 -6.16
N ASP A 113 13.01 25.55 -6.56
CA ASP A 113 13.90 26.55 -5.95
C ASP A 113 13.50 26.96 -4.53
N GLN A 114 12.33 26.50 -4.05
CA GLN A 114 11.77 26.85 -2.75
C GLN A 114 11.52 25.60 -1.90
N PRO A 115 11.77 25.65 -0.58
CA PRO A 115 11.37 24.59 0.33
C PRO A 115 9.85 24.34 0.28
N ARG A 116 9.45 23.08 0.36
CA ARG A 116 8.03 22.67 0.42
C ARG A 116 7.72 21.95 1.72
N ARG A 117 6.53 22.20 2.26
CA ARG A 117 6.04 21.51 3.47
C ARG A 117 5.01 20.46 3.09
N LEU A 118 5.38 19.20 3.22
CA LEU A 118 4.53 18.05 2.87
C LEU A 118 4.11 17.25 4.10
N ILE A 119 2.93 16.65 4.02
CA ILE A 119 2.46 15.63 4.96
C ILE A 119 2.29 14.33 4.18
N ALA A 120 3.00 13.28 4.58
CA ALA A 120 2.74 11.93 4.10
C ALA A 120 1.65 11.28 4.96
N VAL A 121 0.58 10.82 4.33
CA VAL A 121 -0.51 10.11 4.98
C VAL A 121 -0.48 8.66 4.51
N VAL A 122 -0.15 7.74 5.41
CA VAL A 122 -0.30 6.30 5.18
C VAL A 122 -1.71 5.91 5.61
N TRP A 123 -2.52 5.38 4.70
CA TRP A 123 -3.91 5.09 5.00
C TRP A 123 -4.47 3.89 4.24
N THR A 124 -5.59 3.39 4.74
CA THR A 124 -6.39 2.32 4.14
C THR A 124 -7.87 2.62 4.27
N CYS A 125 -8.70 2.00 3.45
CA CYS A 125 -10.16 2.02 3.60
C CYS A 125 -10.71 0.60 3.52
N GLN A 126 -10.91 -0.02 4.67
CA GLN A 126 -11.38 -1.40 4.74
C GLN A 126 -12.91 -1.46 4.62
N ARG A 127 -13.42 -2.31 3.72
CA ARG A 127 -14.86 -2.59 3.68
C ARG A 127 -15.23 -3.46 4.88
N VAL A 128 -16.33 -3.11 5.53
CA VAL A 128 -17.01 -3.97 6.51
C VAL A 128 -18.35 -4.38 5.90
N GLY A 129 -18.58 -5.68 5.81
CA GLY A 129 -19.86 -6.26 5.40
C GLY A 129 -20.86 -6.32 6.54
N THR A 130 -22.07 -6.79 6.25
CA THR A 130 -23.08 -7.09 7.28
C THR A 130 -22.63 -8.28 8.14
N ALA A 131 -23.28 -8.47 9.29
CA ALA A 131 -23.00 -9.56 10.22
C ALA A 131 -23.02 -10.96 9.56
N ASP A 132 -23.79 -11.14 8.48
CA ASP A 132 -24.01 -12.44 7.82
C ASP A 132 -23.21 -12.62 6.52
N GLU A 133 -22.70 -11.53 5.92
CA GLU A 133 -22.07 -11.55 4.59
C GLU A 133 -20.53 -11.40 4.65
N GLY A 134 -19.99 -10.68 5.65
CA GLY A 134 -18.56 -10.37 5.76
C GLY A 134 -18.04 -9.46 4.62
N PRO A 135 -16.77 -9.01 4.62
CA PRO A 135 -15.72 -9.21 5.63
C PRO A 135 -15.96 -8.37 6.90
N TRP A 136 -15.42 -8.83 8.03
CA TRP A 136 -15.53 -8.12 9.31
C TRP A 136 -14.18 -7.55 9.74
N LEU A 137 -14.24 -6.40 10.41
CA LEU A 137 -13.12 -5.79 11.09
C LEU A 137 -13.41 -5.78 12.59
N ASP A 138 -12.52 -6.37 13.37
CA ASP A 138 -12.58 -6.29 14.82
C ASP A 138 -11.47 -5.37 15.34
N ASP A 139 -11.83 -4.55 16.33
CA ASP A 139 -10.89 -3.87 17.23
C ASP A 139 -9.83 -3.03 16.50
N PRO A 140 -10.22 -2.10 15.59
CA PRO A 140 -9.25 -1.22 14.96
C PRO A 140 -8.70 -0.24 15.99
N ARG A 141 -7.40 -0.33 16.26
CA ARG A 141 -6.71 0.47 17.27
C ARG A 141 -5.33 0.89 16.82
N VAL A 142 -4.81 1.91 17.50
CA VAL A 142 -3.42 2.32 17.33
C VAL A 142 -2.59 1.68 18.43
N GLU A 143 -1.56 0.96 18.05
CA GLU A 143 -0.69 0.21 18.96
C GLU A 143 0.75 0.28 18.43
N ALA A 144 1.68 0.75 19.26
CA ALA A 144 3.10 0.88 18.92
C ALA A 144 3.37 1.60 17.58
N GLY A 145 2.64 2.68 17.29
CA GLY A 145 2.80 3.46 16.06
C GLY A 145 2.14 2.85 14.80
N HIS A 146 1.43 1.74 14.95
CA HIS A 146 0.73 1.06 13.86
C HIS A 146 -0.77 1.10 14.08
N ILE A 147 -1.54 1.19 12.99
CA ILE A 147 -2.96 0.87 13.01
C ILE A 147 -3.07 -0.65 12.87
N ARG A 148 -3.66 -1.31 13.87
CA ARG A 148 -3.88 -2.75 13.90
C ARG A 148 -5.37 -3.04 13.93
N PHE A 149 -5.78 -4.08 13.23
CA PHE A 149 -7.13 -4.62 13.29
C PHE A 149 -7.12 -6.10 12.95
N THR A 150 -8.16 -6.82 13.34
CA THR A 150 -8.34 -8.20 12.91
C THR A 150 -9.32 -8.26 11.76
N ARG A 151 -8.93 -8.90 10.66
CA ARG A 151 -9.80 -9.14 9.51
C ARG A 151 -10.23 -10.59 9.53
N ARG A 152 -11.53 -10.81 9.30
CA ARG A 152 -12.09 -12.15 9.16
C ARG A 152 -12.55 -12.33 7.71
N ALA A 153 -11.88 -13.25 7.02
CA ALA A 153 -12.17 -13.58 5.63
C ALA A 153 -13.08 -14.81 5.60
N ARG A 154 -14.17 -14.70 4.84
CA ARG A 154 -15.03 -15.84 4.56
C ARG A 154 -14.38 -16.71 3.50
N GLY A 155 -14.38 -18.02 3.72
CA GLY A 155 -13.97 -18.98 2.70
C GLY A 155 -14.96 -19.02 1.53
N GLN A 156 -14.47 -19.38 0.33
CA GLN A 156 -15.34 -19.71 -0.80
C GLN A 156 -15.11 -21.17 -1.21
N GLY A 157 -16.18 -21.95 -1.32
CA GLY A 157 -16.13 -23.35 -1.74
C GLY A 157 -15.43 -24.24 -0.71
N VAL A 158 -14.23 -24.72 -1.04
CA VAL A 158 -13.42 -25.65 -0.21
C VAL A 158 -12.56 -24.90 0.82
N VAL A 159 -12.40 -23.59 0.66
CA VAL A 159 -11.59 -22.74 1.55
C VAL A 159 -12.32 -22.52 2.87
N SER A 160 -11.64 -22.69 4.01
CA SER A 160 -12.20 -22.43 5.34
C SER A 160 -12.22 -20.95 5.67
N ASP A 161 -13.10 -20.51 6.58
CA ASP A 161 -13.01 -19.16 7.13
C ASP A 161 -11.67 -18.95 7.84
N ALA A 162 -11.12 -17.74 7.71
CA ALA A 162 -9.86 -17.37 8.35
C ALA A 162 -9.96 -16.05 9.09
N ARG A 163 -9.10 -15.92 10.11
CA ARG A 163 -8.93 -14.71 10.90
C ARG A 163 -7.46 -14.36 10.94
N PHE A 164 -7.11 -13.16 10.50
CA PHE A 164 -5.72 -12.70 10.48
C PHE A 164 -5.63 -11.25 10.96
N ALA A 165 -4.53 -10.95 11.66
CA ALA A 165 -4.21 -9.61 12.11
C ALA A 165 -3.58 -8.83 10.94
N VAL A 166 -4.01 -7.59 10.76
CA VAL A 166 -3.42 -6.65 9.81
C VAL A 166 -2.84 -5.50 10.60
N ALA A 167 -1.64 -5.07 10.23
CA ALA A 167 -0.98 -3.89 10.78
C ALA A 167 -0.50 -3.00 9.64
N ILE A 168 -0.68 -1.69 9.79
CA ILE A 168 -0.21 -0.67 8.83
C ILE A 168 0.52 0.39 9.65
N GLY A 169 1.69 0.81 9.19
CA GLY A 169 2.48 1.82 9.85
C GLY A 169 3.58 2.37 8.95
N ALA A 170 4.44 3.16 9.54
CA ALA A 170 5.66 3.68 8.94
C ALA A 170 6.82 3.49 9.93
N ASP A 171 8.04 3.46 9.41
CA ASP A 171 9.27 3.46 10.20
C ASP A 171 9.46 4.78 10.96
N GLN A 172 9.00 5.89 10.38
CA GLN A 172 8.92 7.19 11.04
C GLN A 172 7.73 7.25 12.00
N GLN A 173 7.98 7.79 13.19
CA GLN A 173 6.93 7.94 14.20
C GLN A 173 5.84 8.91 13.69
N PRO A 174 4.58 8.46 13.57
CA PRO A 174 3.51 9.31 13.09
C PRO A 174 3.23 10.45 14.07
N ARG A 175 3.01 11.66 13.55
CA ARG A 175 2.63 12.83 14.36
C ARG A 175 1.17 12.80 14.83
N SER A 176 0.33 12.04 14.13
CA SER A 176 -1.09 11.91 14.41
C SER A 176 -1.63 10.61 13.82
N TRP A 177 -2.75 10.14 14.35
CA TRP A 177 -3.48 9.00 13.83
C TRP A 177 -4.99 9.27 13.87
N ALA A 178 -5.73 8.60 13.01
CA ALA A 178 -7.18 8.60 13.02
C ALA A 178 -7.70 7.24 12.57
N VAL A 179 -8.75 6.76 13.25
CA VAL A 179 -9.55 5.62 12.82
C VAL A 179 -10.99 6.12 12.79
N GLY A 180 -11.59 6.10 11.60
CA GLY A 180 -12.96 6.53 11.39
C GLY A 180 -13.78 5.43 10.76
N LEU A 181 -15.02 5.26 11.23
CA LEU A 181 -16.02 4.44 10.55
C LEU A 181 -16.91 5.37 9.72
N SER A 182 -17.13 5.01 8.47
CA SER A 182 -18.00 5.78 7.57
C SER A 182 -18.99 4.84 6.89
N GLU A 183 -20.23 5.30 6.78
CA GLU A 183 -21.27 4.65 5.99
C GLU A 183 -21.23 5.21 4.56
N GLY A 184 -21.20 4.34 3.56
CA GLY A 184 -21.36 4.73 2.15
C GLY A 184 -20.09 5.23 1.45
N ARG A 185 -19.67 4.45 0.44
CA ARG A 185 -18.54 4.63 -0.50
C ARG A 185 -17.14 4.52 0.09
N LEU A 186 -16.33 3.71 -0.57
CA LEU A 186 -14.89 3.64 -0.35
C LEU A 186 -14.24 4.92 -0.86
N ASN A 187 -13.35 5.51 -0.06
CA ASN A 187 -12.38 6.46 -0.57
C ASN A 187 -11.33 5.68 -1.38
N TYR A 188 -10.99 6.21 -2.55
CA TYR A 188 -9.93 5.66 -3.39
C TYR A 188 -8.73 6.61 -3.42
N PRO A 189 -7.52 6.12 -3.69
CA PRO A 189 -6.37 7.00 -3.93
C PRO A 189 -6.67 7.89 -5.15
N GLU A 190 -6.68 9.22 -4.96
CA GLU A 190 -6.85 10.21 -6.04
C GLU A 190 -5.57 10.45 -6.83
#